data_AF-A0A497K8I7-F1
#
_entry.id   AF-A0A497K8I7-F1
#
_cell.length_a   1.000
_cell.length_b   1.000
_cell.length_c   1.000
_cell.angle_alpha   90.00
_cell.angle_beta   90.00
_cell.angle_gamma   90.00
#
_symmetry.space_group_name_H-M   'P 1'
#
loop_
_entity.id
_entity.type
_entity.pdbx_description
1 polymer ?
#
loop_
_entity_poly.entity_id
_entity_poly.type
_entity_poly.pdbx_seq_one_letter_code
_entity_poly.pdbx_strand_id
1 'polypeptide(L)' 'DYLSKEELRERLGKSAKIVSTRLGELCREKLVVKTENNGYKITDFGVRFSQRHVLPKIRAKIS' A
#
# COMPACT_ATOMS: atom_id res chain seq x y z
N ASP A 1 -2.84 -12.79 0.77
CA ASP A 1 -2.31 -12.28 -0.51
C ASP A 1 -1.27 -11.19 -0.33
N TYR A 2 -0.34 -11.14 -1.28
CA TYR A 2 0.70 -10.12 -1.45
C TYR A 2 0.78 -9.74 -2.93
N LEU A 3 1.33 -8.56 -3.24
CA LEU A 3 1.61 -8.14 -4.62
C LEU A 3 3.08 -7.78 -4.78
N SER A 4 3.68 -8.15 -5.89
CA SER A 4 5.01 -7.68 -6.27
C SER A 4 5.00 -6.19 -6.60
N LYS A 5 6.19 -5.58 -6.58
CA LYS A 5 6.37 -4.18 -6.97
C LYS A 5 5.95 -3.95 -8.44
N GLU A 6 6.26 -4.90 -9.32
CA GLU A 6 5.91 -4.87 -10.74
C GLU A 6 4.38 -4.91 -10.95
N GLU A 7 3.66 -5.79 -10.25
CA GLU A 7 2.19 -5.82 -10.28
C GLU A 7 1.58 -4.50 -9.77
N LEU A 8 2.12 -3.94 -8.68
CA LEU A 8 1.67 -2.66 -8.17
C LEU A 8 1.93 -1.52 -9.16
N ARG A 9 3.08 -1.53 -9.84
CA ARG A 9 3.43 -0.55 -10.87
C ARG A 9 2.42 -0.57 -12.01
N GLU A 10 2.10 -1.76 -12.50
CA GLU A 10 1.14 -1.96 -13.60
C GLU A 10 -0.27 -1.53 -13.18
N ARG A 11 -0.78 -2.03 -12.05
CA ARG A 11 -2.15 -1.72 -11.57
C ARG A 11 -2.35 -0.23 -11.25
N LEU A 12 -1.32 0.45 -10.75
CA LEU A 12 -1.40 1.86 -10.37
C LEU A 12 -1.07 2.82 -11.53
N GLY A 13 -0.54 2.31 -12.65
CA GLY A 13 -0.08 3.12 -13.78
C GLY A 13 0.99 4.14 -13.39
N LYS A 14 1.87 3.81 -12.44
CA LYS A 14 2.93 4.71 -11.92
C LYS A 14 4.32 4.23 -12.33
N SER A 15 5.29 5.12 -12.31
CA SER A 15 6.69 4.73 -12.57
C SER A 15 7.26 3.87 -11.43
N ALA A 16 8.24 3.02 -11.76
CA ALA A 16 8.90 2.17 -10.77
C ALA A 16 9.52 2.97 -9.61
N LYS A 17 10.06 4.17 -9.89
CA LYS A 17 10.60 5.08 -8.87
C LYS A 17 9.53 5.51 -7.88
N ILE A 18 8.36 5.97 -8.35
CA ILE A 18 7.25 6.42 -7.49
C ILE A 18 6.76 5.28 -6.59
N VAL A 19 6.54 4.10 -7.18
CA VAL A 19 6.10 2.92 -6.43
C VAL A 19 7.12 2.53 -5.37
N SER A 20 8.42 2.53 -5.71
CA SER A 20 9.48 2.19 -4.76
C SER A 20 9.55 3.16 -3.59
N THR A 21 9.48 4.48 -3.85
CA THR A 21 9.46 5.50 -2.80
C THR A 21 8.28 5.30 -1.86
N ARG A 22 7.06 5.12 -2.40
CA ARG A 22 5.86 4.93 -1.55
C ARG A 22 5.89 3.63 -0.76
N LEU A 23 6.35 2.53 -1.34
CA LEU A 23 6.51 1.29 -0.59
C LEU A 23 7.52 1.43 0.56
N GLY A 24 8.62 2.15 0.35
CA GLY A 24 9.58 2.45 1.41
C GLY A 24 8.96 3.24 2.57
N GLU A 25 8.14 4.26 2.27
CA GLU A 25 7.41 5.03 3.28
C GLU A 25 6.39 4.19 4.03
N LEU A 26 5.55 3.44 3.33
CA LEU A 26 4.53 2.58 3.94
C LEU A 26 5.15 1.49 4.83
N CYS A 27 6.33 0.97 4.46
CA CYS A 27 7.09 0.05 5.29
C CYS A 27 7.64 0.72 6.56
N ARG A 28 8.19 1.94 6.44
CA ARG A 28 8.66 2.71 7.62
C ARG A 28 7.52 3.02 8.59
N GLU A 29 6.33 3.29 8.06
CA GLU A 29 5.11 3.53 8.84
C GLU A 29 4.44 2.23 9.36
N LYS A 30 5.00 1.05 9.05
CA LYS A 30 4.49 -0.28 9.42
C LYS A 30 3.09 -0.58 8.88
N LEU A 31 2.61 0.16 7.88
CA LEU A 31 1.32 -0.05 7.21
C LEU A 31 1.39 -1.21 6.21
N VAL A 32 2.57 -1.42 5.63
CA VAL A 32 2.88 -2.51 4.70
C VAL A 32 4.14 -3.22 5.18
N VAL A 33 4.25 -4.51 4.89
CA VAL A 33 5.46 -5.31 5.11
C VAL A 33 5.92 -5.92 3.81
N LYS A 34 7.24 -5.98 3.62
CA LYS A 34 7.87 -6.74 2.55
C LYS A 34 7.97 -8.21 2.97
N THR A 35 7.45 -9.09 2.13
CA THR A 35 7.49 -10.54 2.30
C THR A 35 8.82 -11.11 1.81
N GLU A 36 9.12 -12.34 2.21
CA GLU A 36 10.33 -13.08 1.79
C GLU A 36 10.41 -13.26 0.27
N ASN A 37 9.26 -13.38 -0.41
CA ASN A 37 9.15 -13.53 -1.86
C ASN A 37 9.22 -12.20 -2.62
N ASN A 38 9.82 -11.15 -2.04
CA ASN A 38 9.85 -9.79 -2.61
C ASN A 38 8.48 -9.15 -2.91
N GLY A 39 7.39 -9.73 -2.42
CA GLY A 39 6.05 -9.13 -2.46
C GLY A 39 5.80 -8.19 -1.29
N TYR A 40 4.71 -7.44 -1.35
CA TYR A 40 4.26 -6.51 -0.33
C TYR A 40 2.85 -6.86 0.12
N LYS A 41 2.62 -6.81 1.43
CA LYS A 41 1.32 -7.11 2.06
C LYS A 41 0.97 -6.01 3.07
N ILE A 42 -0.29 -5.59 3.11
CA ILE A 42 -0.79 -4.70 4.17
C ILE A 42 -0.77 -5.45 5.51
N THR A 43 -0.24 -4.81 6.55
CA THR A 43 -0.22 -5.38 7.90
C THR A 43 -1.60 -5.27 8.56
N ASP A 44 -1.86 -6.03 9.62
CA ASP A 44 -3.13 -5.91 10.36
C ASP A 44 -3.32 -4.49 10.93
N PHE A 45 -2.23 -3.85 11.34
CA PHE A 45 -2.21 -2.43 11.71
C PHE A 45 -2.61 -1.54 10.53
N GLY A 46 -2.03 -1.77 9.35
CA GLY A 46 -2.36 -1.04 8.12
C GLY A 46 -3.83 -1.17 7.72
N VAL A 47 -4.44 -2.35 7.89
CA VAL A 47 -5.88 -2.55 7.65
C VAL A 47 -6.69 -1.69 8.60
N ARG A 48 -6.44 -1.78 9.92
CA ARG A 48 -7.19 -1.01 10.92
C ARG A 48 -6.99 0.50 10.74
N PHE A 49 -5.77 0.93 10.45
CA PHE A 49 -5.46 2.33 10.16
C PHE A 49 -6.24 2.82 8.93
N SER A 50 -6.25 2.05 7.85
CA SER A 50 -6.97 2.40 6.62
C SER A 50 -8.47 2.51 6.85
N GLN A 51 -9.07 1.55 7.57
CA GLN A 51 -10.49 1.56 7.92
C GLN A 51 -10.87 2.79 8.75
N ARG A 52 -10.02 3.22 9.69
CA ARG A 52 -10.29 4.34 10.58
C ARG A 52 -10.01 5.71 9.95
N HIS A 53 -8.97 5.83 9.14
CA HIS A 53 -8.44 7.15 8.73
C HIS A 53 -8.46 7.41 7.23
N VAL A 54 -8.44 6.37 6.40
CA VAL A 54 -8.34 6.49 4.93
C VAL A 54 -9.70 6.30 4.27
N LEU A 55 -10.37 5.18 4.53
CA LEU A 55 -11.66 4.84 3.92
C LEU A 55 -12.75 5.90 4.17
N PRO A 56 -12.87 6.52 5.37
CA PRO A 56 -13.87 7.57 5.57
C PRO A 56 -13.66 8.77 4.66
N LYS A 57 -12.40 9.17 4.41
CA LYS A 57 -12.05 10.29 3.51
C LYS A 57 -12.37 9.97 2.06
N ILE A 58 -12.19 8.71 1.65
CA ILE A 58 -12.55 8.23 0.31
C ILE A 58 -14.07 8.24 0.16
N ARG A 59 -14.80 7.68 1.13
CA ARG A 59 -16.28 7.66 1.12
C ARG A 59 -16.86 9.06 1.01
N ALA A 60 -16.33 10.02 1.78
CA ALA A 60 -16.75 11.42 1.73
C ALA A 60 -16.50 12.13 0.38
N LYS A 61 -15.66 11.57 -0.51
CA LYS A 61 -15.38 12.12 -1.84
C LYS A 61 -16.20 11.47 -2.96
N ILE A 62 -16.79 10.31 -2.68
CA ILE A 62 -17.57 9.52 -3.65
C ILE A 62 -19.08 9.66 -3.38
N SER A 63 -19.47 9.97 -2.14
CA SER A 63 -20.83 10.38 -1.78
C SER A 63 -21.14 11.82 -2.17
#